data_AF-A0A662D7H3-F1
#
_entry.id   AF-A0A662D7H3-F1
#
_cell.length_a   1.000
_cell.length_b   1.000
_cell.length_c   1.000
_cell.angle_alpha   90.00
_cell.angle_beta   90.00
_cell.angle_gamma   90.00
#
_symmetry.space_group_name_H-M   'P 1'
#
loop_
_entity.id
_entity.type
_entity.pdbx_description
1 polymer ?
#
loop_
_entity_poly.entity_id
_entity_poly.type
_entity_poly.pdbx_seq_one_letter_code
_entity_poly.pdbx_strand_id
1 'polypeptide(L)'
;YPGNLAVKVTYLLSDENELKINYEAETDKPTPLNLTHHSYFNLKGQGTGDILDHVLMINADYFTPVNDQLIPTGEIKAVKGTPWDFTTPHPVGQYIANVPGGYDHNYVLNKKEGELTLAARVIEPESGRVMEILTTEPGIQFYSGNFLDGTITGKGGKVYHKHYGFCLEPQHFPNSPNQPNFPFTILNPGEKFESQTIFKFSIESVR
;
A
#
# COMPACT_ATOMS: atom_id res chain seq x y z
N TYR A 1 9.51 -1.80 -21.26
CA TYR A 1 8.72 -0.57 -21.43
C TYR A 1 9.24 0.20 -22.65
N PRO A 2 8.36 0.75 -23.49
CA PRO A 2 8.75 1.63 -24.61
C PRO A 2 9.04 3.06 -24.14
N GLY A 3 9.86 3.78 -24.90
CA GLY A 3 10.14 5.21 -24.66
C GLY A 3 11.16 5.49 -23.55
N ASN A 4 11.73 6.69 -23.58
CA ASN A 4 12.47 7.25 -22.46
C ASN A 4 11.47 7.86 -21.48
N LEU A 5 11.61 7.49 -20.20
CA LEU A 5 10.78 8.02 -19.11
C LEU A 5 11.64 8.89 -18.20
N ALA A 6 11.35 10.18 -18.16
CA ALA A 6 11.95 11.11 -17.21
C ALA A 6 11.11 11.08 -15.93
N VAL A 7 11.70 10.66 -14.81
CA VAL A 7 11.02 10.56 -13.51
C VAL A 7 11.71 11.44 -12.50
N LYS A 8 10.92 12.17 -11.72
CA LYS A 8 11.37 12.91 -10.54
C LYS A 8 10.57 12.45 -9.34
N VAL A 9 11.28 12.07 -8.28
CA VAL A 9 10.68 11.72 -6.99
C VAL A 9 11.19 12.68 -5.94
N THR A 10 10.27 13.37 -5.26
CA THR A 10 10.59 14.36 -4.23
C THR A 10 10.12 13.85 -2.87
N TYR A 11 11.04 13.79 -1.91
CA TYR A 11 10.74 13.44 -0.52
C TYR A 11 10.81 14.71 0.34
N LEU A 12 9.75 14.99 1.09
CA LEU A 12 9.66 16.13 2.00
C LEU A 12 9.20 15.65 3.38
N LEU A 13 9.93 16.06 4.42
CA LEU A 13 9.48 15.95 5.80
C LEU A 13 8.98 17.31 6.26
N SER A 14 7.79 17.38 6.86
CA SER A 14 7.21 18.62 7.39
C SER A 14 7.07 18.60 8.91
N ASP A 15 6.83 19.77 9.51
CA ASP A 15 6.69 19.94 10.95
C ASP A 15 5.42 19.27 11.53
N GLU A 16 4.50 18.82 10.67
CA GLU A 16 3.30 18.07 11.02
C GLU A 16 3.52 16.54 11.14
N ASN A 17 4.78 16.08 11.19
CA ASN A 17 5.17 14.67 11.18
C ASN A 17 4.70 13.91 9.93
N GLU A 18 4.77 14.58 8.77
CA GLU A 18 4.36 14.05 7.48
C GLU A 18 5.59 13.82 6.59
N LEU A 19 5.78 12.57 6.14
CA LEU A 19 6.65 12.24 5.02
C LEU A 19 5.82 12.27 3.73
N LYS A 20 6.02 13.30 2.93
CA LYS A 20 5.36 13.50 1.63
C LYS A 20 6.27 13.01 0.52
N ILE A 21 5.73 12.18 -0.37
CA ILE A 21 6.41 11.66 -1.55
C ILE A 21 5.61 12.10 -2.76
N ASN A 22 6.24 12.90 -3.62
CA ASN A 22 5.67 13.34 -4.89
C ASN A 22 6.39 12.64 -6.04
N TYR A 23 5.62 12.15 -6.99
CA TYR A 23 6.09 11.56 -8.23
C TYR A 23 5.66 12.43 -9.39
N GLU A 24 6.60 12.76 -10.25
CA GLU A 24 6.37 13.45 -11.51
C GLU A 24 7.03 12.63 -12.63
N ALA A 25 6.35 12.43 -13.76
CA ALA A 25 6.99 11.80 -14.91
C ALA A 25 6.47 12.30 -16.27
N GLU A 26 7.35 12.24 -17.26
CA GLU A 26 7.07 12.55 -18.67
C GLU A 26 7.74 11.50 -19.56
N THR A 27 7.20 11.27 -20.76
CA THR A 27 7.69 10.25 -21.70
C THR A 27 7.79 10.76 -23.13
N ASP A 28 8.68 10.17 -23.93
CA ASP A 28 8.78 10.43 -25.37
C ASP A 28 8.00 9.43 -26.26
N LYS A 29 7.46 8.36 -25.66
CA LYS A 29 6.54 7.39 -26.32
C LYS A 29 5.47 6.90 -25.35
N PRO A 30 4.27 6.51 -25.82
CA PRO A 30 3.25 5.92 -24.97
C PRO A 30 3.79 4.72 -24.18
N THR A 31 3.70 4.76 -22.85
CA THR A 31 4.22 3.70 -21.97
C THR A 31 3.33 3.48 -20.77
N PRO A 32 3.14 2.23 -20.30
CA PRO A 32 2.54 2.01 -19.00
C PRO A 32 3.42 2.57 -17.88
N LEU A 33 2.81 3.23 -16.90
CA LEU A 33 3.46 3.81 -15.73
C LEU A 33 2.58 3.58 -14.48
N ASN A 34 3.23 3.13 -13.40
CA ASN A 34 2.63 3.02 -12.08
C ASN A 34 3.78 3.08 -11.05
N LEU A 35 3.85 4.14 -10.26
CA LEU A 35 4.95 4.39 -9.32
C LEU A 35 4.43 4.28 -7.89
N THR A 36 5.24 3.71 -7.00
CA THR A 36 4.90 3.58 -5.58
C THR A 36 6.14 3.58 -4.69
N HIS A 37 5.95 3.46 -3.37
CA HIS A 37 7.00 3.36 -2.37
C HIS A 37 6.87 2.08 -1.55
N HIS A 38 7.76 1.12 -1.81
CA HIS A 38 7.71 -0.23 -1.22
C HIS A 38 8.44 -0.33 0.14
N SER A 39 8.10 0.54 1.09
CA SER A 39 8.64 0.44 2.46
C SER A 39 7.92 -0.62 3.28
N TYR A 40 8.70 -1.41 4.01
CA TYR A 40 8.19 -2.30 5.05
C TYR A 40 8.14 -1.54 6.37
N PHE A 41 6.96 -1.49 6.99
CA PHE A 41 6.73 -0.87 8.27
C PHE A 41 6.50 -1.91 9.36
N ASN A 42 6.99 -1.61 10.56
CA ASN A 42 6.59 -2.25 11.79
C ASN A 42 6.61 -1.18 12.87
N LEU A 43 5.42 -0.75 13.32
CA LEU A 43 5.30 0.36 14.27
C LEU A 43 5.72 -0.03 15.70
N LYS A 44 5.98 -1.31 16.00
CA LYS A 44 6.68 -1.71 17.24
C LYS A 44 8.15 -1.30 17.23
N GLY A 45 8.67 -0.98 16.05
CA GLY A 45 10.09 -0.83 15.76
C GLY A 45 10.60 -1.97 14.90
N GLN A 46 11.59 -1.67 14.06
CA GLN A 46 12.17 -2.64 13.14
C GLN A 46 12.75 -3.85 13.88
N GLY A 47 12.32 -5.06 13.49
CA GLY A 47 12.78 -6.31 14.07
C GLY A 47 12.18 -6.64 15.45
N THR A 48 11.12 -5.94 15.86
CA THR A 48 10.41 -6.17 17.13
C THR A 48 9.17 -7.04 16.89
N GLY A 49 9.38 -8.31 16.52
CA GLY A 49 8.31 -9.28 16.32
C GLY A 49 7.48 -9.06 15.06
N ASP A 50 6.36 -9.76 14.97
CA ASP A 50 5.42 -9.67 13.85
C ASP A 50 4.42 -8.50 13.97
N ILE A 51 3.70 -8.26 12.89
CA ILE A 51 2.71 -7.18 12.73
C ILE A 51 1.26 -7.62 12.98
N LEU A 52 1.03 -8.83 13.51
CA LEU A 52 -0.30 -9.43 13.51
C LEU A 52 -1.28 -8.76 14.50
N ASP A 53 -0.77 -8.00 15.47
CA ASP A 53 -1.56 -7.19 16.40
C ASP A 53 -1.69 -5.72 15.97
N HIS A 54 -1.03 -5.28 14.89
CA HIS A 54 -1.30 -3.96 14.31
C HIS A 54 -2.76 -3.87 13.89
N VAL A 55 -3.44 -2.83 14.34
CA VAL A 55 -4.84 -2.56 14.00
C VAL A 55 -4.87 -1.76 12.71
N LEU A 56 -5.40 -2.37 11.65
CA LEU A 56 -5.45 -1.80 10.31
C LEU A 56 -6.89 -1.41 9.96
N MET A 57 -7.04 -0.24 9.34
CA MET A 57 -8.22 0.17 8.59
C MET A 57 -7.79 0.59 7.19
N ILE A 58 -8.55 0.18 6.17
CA ILE A 58 -8.38 0.60 4.79
C ILE A 58 -9.70 1.22 4.32
N ASN A 59 -9.64 2.43 3.78
CA ASN A 59 -10.79 3.15 3.25
C ASN A 59 -11.15 2.62 1.83
N ALA A 60 -11.62 1.37 1.78
CA ALA A 60 -11.92 0.66 0.53
C ALA A 60 -13.06 -0.35 0.72
N ASP A 61 -14.14 -0.20 -0.05
CA ASP A 61 -15.27 -1.13 -0.04
C ASP A 61 -15.05 -2.34 -0.97
N TYR A 62 -14.03 -2.28 -1.82
CA TYR A 62 -13.71 -3.30 -2.81
C TYR A 62 -12.22 -3.62 -2.86
N PHE A 63 -11.89 -4.80 -3.37
CA PHE A 63 -10.52 -5.24 -3.66
C PHE A 63 -10.48 -5.96 -5.02
N THR A 64 -9.28 -6.21 -5.54
CA THR A 64 -9.06 -6.97 -6.78
C THR A 64 -8.57 -8.39 -6.46
N PRO A 65 -9.43 -9.42 -6.55
CA PRO A 65 -9.02 -10.81 -6.34
C PRO A 65 -7.96 -11.24 -7.35
N VAL A 66 -7.08 -12.15 -6.93
CA VAL A 66 -6.00 -12.68 -7.73
C VAL A 66 -6.16 -14.17 -8.00
N ASN A 67 -5.53 -14.66 -9.06
CA ASN A 67 -5.40 -16.09 -9.33
C ASN A 67 -4.22 -16.71 -8.56
N ASP A 68 -3.95 -18.00 -8.77
CA ASP A 68 -2.85 -18.74 -8.12
C ASP A 68 -1.44 -18.19 -8.44
N GLN A 69 -1.32 -17.31 -9.43
CA GLN A 69 -0.07 -16.63 -9.79
C GLN A 69 -0.01 -15.19 -9.25
N LEU A 70 -0.94 -14.80 -8.38
CA LEU A 70 -1.08 -13.45 -7.83
C LEU A 70 -1.41 -12.37 -8.88
N ILE A 71 -1.95 -12.76 -10.04
CA ILE A 71 -2.40 -11.82 -11.08
C ILE A 71 -3.89 -11.52 -10.87
N PRO A 72 -4.31 -10.24 -10.85
CA PRO A 72 -5.72 -9.88 -10.76
C PRO A 72 -6.55 -10.51 -11.87
N THR A 73 -7.68 -11.11 -11.48
CA THR A 73 -8.61 -11.78 -12.40
C THR A 73 -9.35 -10.79 -13.32
N GLY A 74 -9.35 -9.51 -12.97
CA GLY A 74 -10.17 -8.45 -13.57
C GLY A 74 -11.46 -8.18 -12.79
N GLU A 75 -11.81 -9.03 -11.81
CA GLU A 75 -12.94 -8.79 -10.91
C GLU A 75 -12.62 -7.66 -9.92
N ILE A 76 -13.63 -6.83 -9.61
CA ILE A 76 -13.64 -5.90 -8.48
C ILE A 76 -14.70 -6.40 -7.52
N LYS A 77 -14.28 -6.91 -6.36
CA LYS A 77 -15.15 -7.64 -5.43
C LYS A 77 -15.32 -6.86 -4.13
N ALA A 78 -16.53 -6.85 -3.58
CA ALA A 78 -16.79 -6.21 -2.30
C ALA A 78 -16.00 -6.90 -1.18
N VAL A 79 -15.40 -6.11 -0.29
CA VAL A 79 -14.69 -6.66 0.88
C VAL A 79 -15.66 -7.14 1.96
N LYS A 80 -16.86 -6.54 2.02
CA LYS A 80 -17.84 -6.77 3.09
C LYS A 80 -18.12 -8.25 3.34
N GLY A 81 -17.94 -8.69 4.58
CA GLY A 81 -18.19 -10.08 4.98
C GLY A 81 -17.13 -11.08 4.49
N THR A 82 -15.97 -10.60 4.05
CA THR A 82 -14.82 -11.43 3.65
C THR A 82 -13.62 -11.17 4.58
N PRO A 83 -12.61 -12.06 4.62
CA PRO A 83 -11.36 -11.81 5.34
C PRO A 83 -10.59 -10.55 4.95
N TRP A 84 -10.94 -9.93 3.81
CA TRP A 84 -10.32 -8.70 3.31
C TRP A 84 -11.00 -7.44 3.85
N ASP A 85 -12.06 -7.54 4.67
CA ASP A 85 -12.84 -6.41 5.18
C ASP A 85 -12.13 -5.59 6.27
N PHE A 86 -11.26 -4.68 5.86
CA PHE A 86 -10.62 -3.68 6.75
C PHE A 86 -11.39 -2.35 6.79
N THR A 87 -12.67 -2.30 6.40
CA THR A 87 -13.46 -1.05 6.48
C THR A 87 -13.68 -0.59 7.92
N THR A 88 -13.65 -1.54 8.86
CA THR A 88 -13.64 -1.29 10.31
C THR A 88 -12.28 -1.70 10.88
N PRO A 89 -11.64 -0.88 11.74
CA PRO A 89 -10.32 -1.22 12.27
C PRO A 89 -10.30 -2.54 13.04
N HIS A 90 -9.37 -3.43 12.70
CA HIS A 90 -9.12 -4.67 13.45
C HIS A 90 -7.66 -5.15 13.30
N PRO A 91 -7.16 -6.04 14.19
CA PRO A 91 -5.83 -6.62 14.06
C PRO A 91 -5.63 -7.32 12.72
N VAL A 92 -4.47 -7.15 12.10
CA VAL A 92 -4.10 -7.84 10.84
C VAL A 92 -4.22 -9.36 10.99
N GLY A 93 -3.84 -9.90 12.14
CA GLY A 93 -3.89 -11.33 12.44
C GLY A 93 -5.28 -11.92 12.60
N GLN A 94 -6.32 -11.09 12.74
CA GLN A 94 -7.67 -11.58 13.08
C GLN A 94 -8.25 -12.54 12.04
N TYR A 95 -8.02 -12.28 10.74
CA TYR A 95 -8.54 -13.10 9.65
C TYR A 95 -7.48 -13.63 8.68
N ILE A 96 -6.18 -13.36 8.94
CA ILE A 96 -5.09 -13.72 8.01
C ILE A 96 -5.02 -15.23 7.72
N ALA A 97 -5.41 -16.08 8.67
CA ALA A 97 -5.43 -17.53 8.49
C ALA A 97 -6.45 -17.98 7.42
N ASN A 98 -7.45 -17.16 7.13
CA ASN A 98 -8.46 -17.41 6.09
C ASN A 98 -8.02 -16.88 4.71
N VAL A 99 -6.85 -16.23 4.62
CA VAL A 99 -6.29 -15.71 3.38
C VAL A 99 -5.09 -16.58 2.99
N PRO A 100 -5.20 -17.40 1.93
CA PRO A 100 -4.10 -18.25 1.49
C PRO A 100 -2.81 -17.44 1.26
N GLY A 101 -1.73 -17.81 1.94
CA GLY A 101 -0.43 -17.12 1.86
C GLY A 101 -0.31 -15.85 2.72
N GLY A 102 -1.43 -15.24 3.13
CA GLY A 102 -1.48 -13.93 3.79
C GLY A 102 -1.97 -12.83 2.84
N TYR A 103 -2.08 -11.60 3.34
CA TYR A 103 -2.53 -10.49 2.51
C TYR A 103 -1.45 -10.11 1.50
N ASP A 104 -1.81 -10.12 0.23
CA ASP A 104 -1.06 -9.53 -0.88
C ASP A 104 -2.04 -9.08 -1.97
N HIS A 105 -2.87 -8.08 -1.63
CA HIS A 105 -3.99 -7.67 -2.47
C HIS A 105 -4.08 -6.16 -2.62
N ASN A 106 -4.50 -5.72 -3.80
CA ASN A 106 -4.86 -4.34 -4.06
C ASN A 106 -6.29 -4.06 -3.62
N TYR A 107 -6.44 -2.98 -2.85
CA TYR A 107 -7.71 -2.42 -2.41
C TYR A 107 -8.09 -1.22 -3.28
N VAL A 108 -9.36 -1.13 -3.64
CA VAL A 108 -9.93 -0.05 -4.46
C VAL A 108 -10.41 1.05 -3.51
N LEU A 109 -9.71 2.19 -3.50
CA LEU A 109 -9.96 3.24 -2.51
C LEU A 109 -11.29 3.97 -2.75
N ASN A 110 -12.02 4.25 -1.66
CA ASN A 110 -13.30 4.97 -1.67
C ASN A 110 -13.08 6.48 -1.85
N LYS A 111 -12.75 6.90 -3.07
CA LYS A 111 -12.39 8.29 -3.39
C LYS A 111 -12.60 8.60 -4.87
N LYS A 112 -12.58 9.88 -5.21
CA LYS A 112 -12.48 10.30 -6.62
C LYS A 112 -11.01 10.30 -7.05
N GLU A 113 -10.79 10.03 -8.32
CA GLU A 113 -9.46 10.04 -8.93
C GLU A 113 -8.78 11.41 -8.74
N GLY A 114 -7.49 11.41 -8.40
CA GLY A 114 -6.69 12.61 -8.18
C GLY A 114 -6.93 13.34 -6.84
N GLU A 115 -8.02 13.09 -6.12
CA GLU A 115 -8.23 13.69 -4.79
C GLU A 115 -7.22 13.11 -3.78
N LEU A 116 -6.58 13.97 -2.98
CA LEU A 116 -5.71 13.52 -1.89
C LEU A 116 -6.57 13.19 -0.66
N THR A 117 -6.79 11.91 -0.39
CA THR A 117 -7.67 11.46 0.72
C THR A 117 -7.01 10.34 1.53
N LEU A 118 -7.53 10.10 2.73
CA LEU A 118 -7.12 8.97 3.57
C LEU A 118 -7.36 7.64 2.84
N ALA A 119 -6.30 6.82 2.75
CA ALA A 119 -6.31 5.50 2.15
C ALA A 119 -6.27 4.40 3.21
N ALA A 120 -5.43 4.54 4.23
CA ALA A 120 -5.28 3.56 5.29
C ALA A 120 -4.83 4.21 6.59
N ARG A 121 -5.14 3.54 7.71
CA ARG A 121 -4.67 3.90 9.05
C ARG A 121 -4.23 2.64 9.78
N VAL A 122 -3.05 2.69 10.39
CA VAL A 122 -2.47 1.61 11.18
C VAL A 122 -2.14 2.13 12.57
N ILE A 123 -2.53 1.38 13.60
CA ILE A 123 -2.14 1.63 14.99
C ILE A 123 -1.36 0.43 15.50
N GLU A 124 -0.34 0.67 16.29
CA GLU A 124 0.26 -0.36 17.14
C GLU A 124 -0.17 -0.16 18.59
N PRO A 125 -0.87 -1.15 19.18
CA PRO A 125 -1.61 -0.96 20.41
C PRO A 125 -0.75 -0.81 21.66
N GLU A 126 0.52 -1.21 21.69
CA GLU A 126 1.36 -1.07 22.89
C GLU A 126 2.09 0.28 22.92
N SER A 127 2.69 0.71 21.82
CA SER A 127 3.39 2.00 21.75
C SER A 127 2.46 3.19 21.49
N GLY A 128 1.23 2.93 21.05
CA GLY A 128 0.29 3.96 20.62
C GLY A 128 0.68 4.65 19.32
N ARG A 129 1.72 4.18 18.61
CA ARG A 129 2.14 4.76 17.33
C ARG A 129 1.07 4.54 16.27
N VAL A 130 0.76 5.62 15.56
CA VAL A 130 -0.20 5.65 14.47
C VAL A 130 0.50 6.06 13.19
N MET A 131 0.16 5.39 12.10
CA MET A 131 0.50 5.78 10.75
C MET A 131 -0.78 5.93 9.93
N GLU A 132 -0.98 7.11 9.34
CA GLU A 132 -2.03 7.39 8.37
C GLU A 132 -1.40 7.59 7.00
N ILE A 133 -2.04 7.06 5.96
CA ILE A 133 -1.60 7.24 4.58
C ILE A 133 -2.68 8.01 3.84
N LEU A 134 -2.31 9.17 3.29
CA LEU A 134 -3.12 9.90 2.33
C LEU A 134 -2.50 9.76 0.95
N THR A 135 -3.31 9.63 -0.09
CA THR A 135 -2.78 9.45 -1.45
C THR A 135 -3.72 9.95 -2.54
N THR A 136 -3.15 10.36 -3.67
CA THR A 136 -3.88 10.65 -4.92
C THR A 136 -4.15 9.40 -5.76
N GLU A 137 -3.47 8.29 -5.49
CA GLU A 137 -3.64 7.01 -6.19
C GLU A 137 -5.05 6.43 -6.02
N PRO A 138 -5.55 5.62 -6.98
CA PRO A 138 -6.87 5.02 -6.91
C PRO A 138 -6.91 3.72 -6.08
N GLY A 139 -5.75 3.10 -5.83
CA GLY A 139 -5.64 1.86 -5.08
C GLY A 139 -4.51 1.87 -4.07
N ILE A 140 -4.49 0.84 -3.22
CA ILE A 140 -3.39 0.57 -2.28
C ILE A 140 -3.15 -0.93 -2.18
N GLN A 141 -1.91 -1.37 -2.43
CA GLN A 141 -1.52 -2.75 -2.14
C GLN A 141 -1.35 -2.89 -0.63
N PHE A 142 -1.98 -3.90 -0.03
CA PHE A 142 -1.63 -4.34 1.31
C PHE A 142 -0.94 -5.69 1.24
N TYR A 143 0.34 -5.69 1.62
CA TYR A 143 1.16 -6.88 1.69
C TYR A 143 1.66 -7.12 3.12
N SER A 144 1.34 -8.28 3.70
CA SER A 144 1.65 -8.60 5.09
C SER A 144 3.01 -9.28 5.30
N GLY A 145 3.99 -9.10 4.40
CA GLY A 145 5.35 -9.64 4.62
C GLY A 145 5.43 -11.17 4.54
N ASN A 146 4.62 -11.77 3.67
CA ASN A 146 4.39 -13.22 3.60
C ASN A 146 5.63 -14.04 3.20
N PHE A 147 6.52 -13.45 2.40
CA PHE A 147 7.71 -14.10 1.85
C PHE A 147 8.99 -13.81 2.64
N LEU A 148 8.91 -13.04 3.73
CA LEU A 148 10.02 -12.97 4.68
C LEU A 148 10.19 -14.34 5.33
N ASP A 149 11.41 -14.89 5.30
CA ASP A 149 11.68 -16.28 5.69
C ASP A 149 12.72 -16.41 6.80
N GLY A 150 13.19 -15.29 7.37
CA GLY A 150 14.22 -15.28 8.40
C GLY A 150 15.65 -15.43 7.89
N THR A 151 15.89 -15.39 6.58
CA THR A 151 17.25 -15.44 6.01
C THR A 151 17.94 -14.08 5.99
N ILE A 152 17.16 -12.99 6.03
CA ILE A 152 17.68 -11.61 6.00
C ILE A 152 17.98 -11.13 7.43
N THR A 153 19.25 -10.81 7.68
CA THR A 153 19.67 -10.04 8.86
C THR A 153 19.73 -8.57 8.50
N GLY A 154 18.79 -7.79 9.03
CA GLY A 154 18.66 -6.36 8.78
C GLY A 154 19.46 -5.48 9.73
N LYS A 155 19.03 -4.22 9.82
CA LYS A 155 19.65 -3.20 10.67
C LYS A 155 19.65 -3.64 12.14
N GLY A 156 20.71 -3.29 12.86
CA GLY A 156 20.88 -3.66 14.27
C GLY A 156 20.99 -5.17 14.53
N GLY A 157 21.32 -5.97 13.51
CA GLY A 157 21.45 -7.43 13.64
C GLY A 157 20.12 -8.17 13.81
N LYS A 158 18.98 -7.53 13.54
CA LYS A 158 17.66 -8.14 13.68
C LYS A 158 17.32 -8.98 12.45
N VAL A 159 16.85 -10.20 12.67
CA VAL A 159 16.40 -11.11 11.62
C VAL A 159 14.93 -10.83 11.30
N TYR A 160 14.57 -10.84 10.01
CA TYR A 160 13.20 -10.59 9.55
C TYR A 160 12.49 -11.90 9.18
N HIS A 161 11.62 -12.35 10.07
CA HIS A 161 10.78 -13.52 9.83
C HIS A 161 9.48 -13.15 9.09
N LYS A 162 8.72 -14.17 8.71
CA LYS A 162 7.39 -14.00 8.12
C LYS A 162 6.54 -13.05 8.96
N HIS A 163 5.88 -12.11 8.29
CA HIS A 163 5.04 -11.08 8.91
C HIS A 163 5.78 -10.08 9.82
N TYR A 164 7.10 -9.92 9.72
CA TYR A 164 7.84 -8.92 10.52
C TYR A 164 7.69 -7.47 10.06
N GLY A 165 7.06 -7.27 8.91
CA GLY A 165 6.71 -5.95 8.41
C GLY A 165 5.60 -6.04 7.39
N PHE A 166 4.85 -4.96 7.24
CA PHE A 166 3.82 -4.81 6.21
C PHE A 166 4.19 -3.71 5.22
N CYS A 167 3.68 -3.81 3.99
CA CYS A 167 3.73 -2.74 2.98
C CYS A 167 2.32 -2.23 2.74
N LEU A 168 2.21 -0.91 2.56
CA LEU A 168 1.03 -0.23 2.09
C LEU A 168 1.48 0.66 0.93
N GLU A 169 1.17 0.22 -0.29
CA GLU A 169 1.75 0.78 -1.52
C GLU A 169 0.64 1.45 -2.32
N PRO A 170 0.40 2.76 -2.17
CA PRO A 170 -0.54 3.46 -3.02
C PRO A 170 -0.11 3.35 -4.49
N GLN A 171 -1.05 2.96 -5.35
CA GLN A 171 -0.77 2.66 -6.75
C GLN A 171 -2.05 2.62 -7.60
N HIS A 172 -1.89 2.55 -8.91
CA HIS A 172 -2.93 2.04 -9.81
C HIS A 172 -3.04 0.52 -9.69
N PHE A 173 -4.17 -0.06 -10.11
CA PHE A 173 -4.43 -1.49 -9.87
C PHE A 173 -3.41 -2.37 -10.61
N PRO A 174 -2.98 -3.50 -10.02
CA PRO A 174 -2.05 -4.39 -10.70
C PRO A 174 -2.67 -4.92 -12.00
N ASN A 175 -1.82 -5.15 -13.01
CA ASN A 175 -2.24 -5.63 -14.33
C ASN A 175 -3.20 -4.70 -15.11
N SER A 176 -3.37 -3.43 -14.70
CA SER A 176 -4.21 -2.45 -15.41
C SER A 176 -3.97 -2.34 -16.92
N PRO A 177 -2.73 -2.40 -17.46
CA PRO A 177 -2.51 -2.37 -18.91
C PRO A 177 -3.21 -3.50 -19.70
N ASN A 178 -3.58 -4.59 -19.03
CA ASN A 178 -4.25 -5.75 -19.63
C ASN A 178 -5.70 -5.92 -19.15
N GLN A 179 -6.21 -5.03 -18.30
CA GLN A 179 -7.55 -5.11 -17.70
C GLN A 179 -8.35 -3.86 -18.11
N PRO A 180 -9.21 -3.93 -19.14
CA PRO A 180 -9.86 -2.75 -19.72
C PRO A 180 -10.86 -2.05 -18.77
N ASN A 181 -11.27 -2.73 -17.70
CA ASN A 181 -12.15 -2.19 -16.66
C ASN A 181 -11.38 -1.61 -15.45
N PHE A 182 -10.04 -1.60 -15.48
CA PHE A 182 -9.19 -0.98 -14.46
C PHE A 182 -8.78 0.43 -14.89
N PRO A 183 -8.29 1.29 -13.96
CA PRO A 183 -7.79 2.61 -14.28
C PRO A 183 -6.73 2.60 -15.38
N PHE A 184 -6.82 3.59 -16.27
CA PHE A 184 -5.88 3.71 -17.38
C PHE A 184 -4.49 4.09 -16.86
N THR A 185 -3.44 3.42 -17.36
CA THR A 185 -2.06 3.57 -16.85
C THR A 185 -1.06 3.89 -17.94
N ILE A 186 -1.50 4.22 -19.16
CA ILE A 186 -0.59 4.61 -20.24
C ILE A 186 -0.36 6.11 -20.18
N LEU A 187 0.88 6.51 -19.95
CA LEU A 187 1.33 7.90 -20.10
C LEU A 187 1.71 8.14 -21.56
N ASN A 188 1.13 9.16 -22.20
CA ASN A 188 1.43 9.56 -23.58
C ASN A 188 2.41 10.75 -23.64
N PRO A 189 3.12 10.93 -24.76
CA PRO A 189 3.94 12.13 -24.97
C PRO A 189 3.09 13.40 -24.90
N GLY A 190 3.57 14.39 -24.13
CA GLY A 190 2.86 15.66 -23.89
C GLY A 190 1.97 15.67 -22.64
N GLU A 191 1.70 14.50 -22.05
CA GLU A 191 1.05 14.38 -20.74
C GLU A 191 2.10 14.43 -19.61
N LYS A 192 1.65 14.83 -18.41
CA LYS A 192 2.42 14.73 -17.18
C LYS A 192 1.75 13.76 -16.24
N PHE A 193 2.51 12.80 -15.73
CA PHE A 193 2.09 12.00 -14.59
C PHE A 193 2.40 12.75 -13.30
N GLU A 194 1.43 12.83 -12.40
CA GLU A 194 1.60 13.39 -11.06
C GLU A 194 0.92 12.48 -10.04
N SER A 195 1.62 12.17 -8.96
CA SER A 195 1.08 11.41 -7.84
C SER A 195 1.69 11.85 -6.52
N GLN A 196 0.90 11.86 -5.45
CA GLN A 196 1.33 12.21 -4.12
C GLN A 196 0.88 11.16 -3.11
N THR A 197 1.80 10.78 -2.24
CA THR A 197 1.53 9.97 -1.05
C THR A 197 2.08 10.67 0.19
N ILE A 198 1.31 10.72 1.25
CA ILE A 198 1.70 11.27 2.54
C ILE A 198 1.61 10.17 3.59
N PHE A 199 2.73 9.85 4.23
CA PHE A 199 2.79 9.06 5.44
C PHE A 199 2.81 10.01 6.63
N LYS A 200 1.71 10.07 7.38
CA LYS A 200 1.57 10.89 8.57
C LYS A 200 1.71 10.04 9.82
N PHE A 201 2.57 10.47 10.73
CA PHE A 201 2.82 9.76 11.98
C PHE A 201 2.29 10.53 13.18
N SER A 202 1.67 9.84 14.12
CA SER A 202 1.19 10.42 15.38
C SER A 202 1.20 9.39 16.52
N ILE A 203 0.72 9.80 17.69
CA ILE A 203 0.52 8.92 18.86
C ILE A 203 -0.94 9.03 19.27
N GLU A 204 -1.57 7.90 19.58
CA GLU A 204 -2.87 7.82 20.23
C GLU A 204 -2.69 7.28 21.66
N SER A 205 -3.35 7.91 22.63
CA SER A 205 -3.31 7.44 24.02
C SER A 205 -4.10 6.15 24.15
N VAL A 206 -3.39 5.05 24.41
CA VAL A 206 -4.02 3.76 24.68
C VAL A 206 -4.53 3.79 26.12
N ARG A 207 -5.85 3.71 26.29
CA ARG A 207 -6.50 3.59 27.60
C ARG A 207 -6.62 2.14 28.02
#